data_AF-A0A4W6C8T7-F1
#
_entry.id   AF-A0A4W6C8T7-F1
#
_cell.length_a   1.000
_cell.length_b   1.000
_cell.length_c   1.000
_cell.angle_alpha   90.00
_cell.angle_beta   90.00
_cell.angle_gamma   90.00
#
_symmetry.space_group_name_H-M   'P 1'
#
loop_
_entity.id
_entity.type
_entity.pdbx_description
1 polymer ?
#
loop_
_entity_poly.entity_id
_entity_poly.type
_entity_poly.pdbx_seq_one_letter_code
_entity_poly.pdbx_strand_id
1 'polypeptide(L)'
;MSTGTNQVKSCPIPTRVLTLKDWSQLPDCYSQTPGGTLFSTTPGGTRIIYDRKFLLDCRNSPLARTPPCCLPQIPGVTVPATHPMGKLQDLKEEAEEDEKDIADHGD
;
A
#
# COMPACT_ATOMS: atom_id res chain seq x y z
N MET A 1 6.06 42.58 -34.94
CA MET A 1 6.59 41.31 -34.40
C MET A 1 5.40 40.57 -33.80
N SER A 2 4.84 39.59 -34.51
CA SER A 2 3.60 38.92 -34.11
C SER A 2 3.95 37.59 -33.43
N THR A 3 3.69 37.48 -32.13
CA THR A 3 3.88 36.24 -31.37
C THR A 3 2.67 35.35 -31.54
N GLY A 4 2.75 34.39 -32.47
CA GLY A 4 1.72 33.37 -32.68
C GLY A 4 1.70 32.39 -31.51
N THR A 5 0.67 32.45 -30.67
CA THR A 5 0.39 31.44 -29.65
C THR A 5 -0.14 30.18 -30.34
N ASN A 6 0.70 29.15 -30.43
CA ASN A 6 0.30 27.84 -30.93
C ASN A 6 -0.56 27.16 -29.85
N GLN A 7 -1.89 27.25 -29.98
CA GLN A 7 -2.80 26.46 -29.14
C GLN A 7 -2.65 24.99 -29.52
N VAL A 8 -1.83 24.27 -28.75
CA VAL A 8 -1.73 22.81 -28.82
C VAL A 8 -3.09 22.27 -28.40
N LYS A 9 -3.91 21.87 -29.37
CA LYS A 9 -5.13 21.11 -29.11
C LYS A 9 -4.71 19.82 -28.42
N SER A 10 -5.00 19.67 -27.14
CA SER A 10 -4.73 18.43 -26.41
C SER A 10 -5.60 17.33 -27.01
N CYS A 11 -5.02 16.51 -27.87
CA CYS A 11 -5.69 15.29 -28.32
C CYS A 11 -5.95 14.43 -27.08
N PRO A 12 -7.21 14.06 -26.78
CA PRO A 12 -7.52 13.23 -25.63
C PRO A 12 -6.73 11.93 -25.72
N ILE A 13 -6.01 11.58 -24.65
CA ILE A 13 -5.26 10.33 -24.58
C ILE A 13 -6.27 9.18 -24.79
N PRO A 14 -6.03 8.26 -25.73
CA PRO A 14 -6.91 7.13 -25.96
C PRO A 14 -7.07 6.34 -24.66
N THR A 15 -8.30 6.33 -24.15
CA THR A 15 -8.65 5.68 -22.88
C THR A 15 -9.11 4.27 -23.20
N ARG A 16 -8.42 3.27 -22.66
CA ARG A 16 -8.88 1.88 -22.70
C ARG A 16 -9.25 1.49 -21.28
N VAL A 17 -10.54 1.24 -21.06
CA VAL A 17 -11.02 0.65 -19.82
C VAL A 17 -10.63 -0.83 -19.85
N LEU A 18 -9.68 -1.23 -19.00
CA LEU A 18 -9.27 -2.62 -18.89
C LEU A 18 -10.10 -3.32 -17.81
N THR A 19 -10.81 -4.38 -18.22
CA THR A 19 -11.38 -5.37 -17.30
C THR A 19 -10.29 -6.38 -16.93
N LEU A 20 -9.57 -6.11 -15.84
CA LEU A 20 -8.50 -6.99 -15.37
C LEU A 20 -9.10 -8.21 -14.67
N LYS A 21 -8.69 -9.41 -15.10
CA LYS A 21 -9.14 -10.70 -14.51
C LYS A 21 -8.23 -11.17 -13.36
N ASP A 22 -7.01 -10.64 -13.25
CA ASP A 22 -6.01 -11.07 -12.28
C ASP A 22 -5.05 -9.91 -11.89
N TRP A 23 -4.48 -10.00 -10.69
CA TRP A 23 -3.59 -9.00 -10.05
C TRP A 23 -2.17 -9.00 -10.58
N SER A 24 -1.72 -10.12 -11.12
CA SER A 24 -0.44 -10.25 -11.84
C SER A 24 -0.33 -9.32 -13.07
N GLN A 25 -1.46 -8.73 -13.49
CA GLN A 25 -1.56 -7.85 -14.66
C GLN A 25 -1.56 -6.37 -14.29
N LEU A 26 -1.51 -6.01 -13.01
CA LEU A 26 -1.47 -4.61 -12.57
C LEU A 26 -0.05 -4.06 -12.77
N PRO A 27 0.14 -2.93 -13.49
CA PRO A 27 1.47 -2.33 -13.65
C PRO A 27 2.02 -1.82 -12.31
N ASP A 28 3.32 -1.98 -12.08
CA ASP A 28 4.03 -1.44 -10.90
C ASP A 28 3.97 0.10 -10.80
N CYS A 29 3.66 0.77 -11.91
CA CYS A 29 3.60 2.22 -12.05
C CYS A 29 2.15 2.72 -12.08
N TYR A 30 1.53 2.82 -10.91
CA TYR A 30 0.25 3.49 -10.69
C TYR A 30 0.43 4.88 -10.06
N SER A 31 -0.57 5.74 -10.17
CA SER A 31 -0.59 7.12 -9.70
C SER A 31 -1.98 7.49 -9.18
N GLN A 32 -2.07 8.53 -8.36
CA GLN A 32 -3.33 8.98 -7.77
C GLN A 32 -3.52 10.47 -8.04
N THR A 33 -4.74 10.85 -8.44
CA THR A 33 -5.11 12.27 -8.57
C THR A 33 -5.40 12.86 -7.17
N PRO A 34 -5.33 14.20 -6.98
CA PRO A 34 -5.74 14.82 -5.71
C PRO A 34 -7.17 14.46 -5.27
N GLY A 35 -8.06 14.13 -6.22
CA GLY A 35 -9.42 13.64 -5.95
C GLY A 35 -9.50 12.16 -5.57
N GLY A 36 -8.38 11.48 -5.44
CA GLY A 36 -8.28 10.12 -4.93
C GLY A 36 -8.41 9.00 -5.97
N THR A 37 -8.59 9.32 -7.25
CA THR A 37 -8.73 8.30 -8.32
C THR A 37 -7.38 7.65 -8.65
N LEU A 38 -7.32 6.33 -8.63
CA LEU A 38 -6.14 5.57 -9.05
C LEU A 38 -6.13 5.38 -10.58
N PHE A 39 -4.97 5.57 -11.20
CA PHE A 39 -4.76 5.32 -12.61
C PHE A 39 -3.33 4.86 -12.91
N SER A 40 -3.09 4.21 -14.03
CA SER A 40 -1.75 3.89 -14.54
C SER A 40 -1.68 4.17 -16.05
N THR A 41 -0.46 4.32 -16.58
CA THR A 41 -0.25 4.52 -18.02
C THR A 41 0.70 3.45 -18.53
N THR A 42 0.26 2.65 -19.49
CA THR A 42 1.14 1.66 -20.12
C THR A 42 2.12 2.36 -21.07
N PRO A 43 3.29 1.77 -21.39
CA PRO A 43 4.24 2.35 -22.35
C PRO A 43 3.64 2.69 -23.72
N GLY A 44 2.54 2.02 -24.12
CA GLY A 44 1.76 2.33 -25.32
C GLY A 44 0.84 3.56 -25.20
N GLY A 45 0.92 4.32 -24.10
CA GLY A 45 0.16 5.55 -23.86
C GLY A 45 -1.29 5.33 -23.42
N THR A 46 -1.70 4.09 -23.14
CA THR A 46 -3.07 3.81 -22.69
C THR A 46 -3.20 4.07 -21.19
N ARG A 47 -4.18 4.88 -20.80
CA ARG A 47 -4.52 5.14 -19.39
C ARG A 47 -5.53 4.12 -18.87
N ILE A 48 -5.19 3.45 -17.78
CA ILE A 48 -6.05 2.53 -17.03
C ILE A 48 -6.57 3.27 -15.80
N ILE A 49 -7.87 3.24 -15.54
CA ILE A 49 -8.49 3.84 -14.34
C ILE A 49 -9.04 2.71 -13.47
N TYR A 50 -8.70 2.71 -12.18
CA TYR A 50 -9.12 1.69 -11.24
C TYR A 50 -10.24 2.19 -10.33
N ASP A 51 -11.39 1.52 -10.38
CA ASP A 51 -12.51 1.81 -9.49
C ASP A 51 -12.25 1.30 -8.08
N ARG A 52 -12.65 2.10 -7.07
CA ARG A 52 -12.52 1.73 -5.65
C ARG A 52 -13.18 0.39 -5.34
N LYS A 53 -14.37 0.14 -5.90
CA LYS A 53 -15.11 -1.13 -5.68
C LYS A 53 -14.29 -2.33 -6.20
N PHE A 54 -13.77 -2.21 -7.43
CA PHE A 54 -12.96 -3.26 -8.04
C PHE A 54 -11.71 -3.57 -7.21
N LEU A 55 -10.96 -2.53 -6.80
CA LEU A 55 -9.77 -2.69 -5.96
C LEU A 55 -10.08 -3.37 -4.62
N LEU A 56 -11.22 -3.04 -4.00
CA LEU A 56 -11.62 -3.64 -2.73
C LEU A 56 -12.11 -5.08 -2.89
N ASP A 57 -12.87 -5.40 -3.92
CA ASP A 57 -13.39 -6.75 -4.17
C ASP A 57 -12.24 -7.76 -4.33
N CYS A 58 -11.14 -7.27 -4.88
CA CYS A 58 -9.94 -8.02 -5.11
C CYS A 58 -9.13 -8.40 -3.87
N ARG A 59 -9.34 -7.73 -2.73
CA ARG A 59 -8.77 -8.16 -1.44
C ARG A 59 -9.15 -9.59 -1.07
N ASN A 60 -10.26 -10.08 -1.63
CA ASN A 60 -10.77 -11.42 -1.35
C ASN A 60 -10.09 -12.51 -2.19
N SER A 61 -9.19 -12.14 -3.12
CA SER A 61 -8.41 -13.08 -3.92
C SER A 61 -7.45 -13.88 -3.03
N PRO A 62 -7.27 -15.20 -3.26
CA PRO A 62 -6.27 -16.00 -2.55
C PRO A 62 -4.85 -15.41 -2.63
N LEU A 63 -4.52 -14.79 -3.76
CA LEU A 63 -3.22 -14.14 -3.97
C LEU A 63 -2.94 -13.02 -2.95
N ALA A 64 -3.97 -12.29 -2.53
CA ALA A 64 -3.83 -11.20 -1.56
C ALA A 64 -3.53 -11.69 -0.13
N ARG A 65 -3.66 -13.00 0.13
CA ARG A 65 -3.35 -13.62 1.44
C ARG A 65 -1.92 -14.12 1.53
N THR A 66 -1.18 -14.12 0.42
CA THR A 66 0.21 -14.56 0.40
C THR A 66 1.12 -13.38 0.74
N PRO A 67 1.92 -13.44 1.83
CA PRO A 67 2.85 -12.38 2.16
C PRO A 67 3.94 -12.25 1.07
N PRO A 68 4.45 -11.04 0.77
CA PRO A 68 5.54 -10.84 -0.17
C PRO A 68 6.79 -11.65 0.22
N CYS A 69 7.49 -12.21 -0.76
CA CYS A 69 8.64 -13.10 -0.57
C CYS A 69 9.85 -12.47 0.13
N CYS A 70 9.89 -11.14 0.24
CA CYS A 70 10.94 -10.38 0.91
C CYS A 70 10.38 -9.35 1.92
N LEU A 71 9.22 -9.64 2.53
CA LEU A 71 8.63 -8.75 3.53
C LEU A 71 9.52 -8.71 4.80
N PRO A 72 10.08 -7.54 5.19
CA PRO A 72 10.94 -7.42 6.36
C PRO A 72 10.13 -7.70 7.64
N GLN A 73 10.78 -8.24 8.68
CA GLN A 73 10.18 -8.45 10.00
C GLN A 73 10.41 -7.23 10.89
N ILE A 74 9.38 -6.40 11.03
CA ILE A 74 9.39 -5.16 11.82
C ILE A 74 8.34 -5.32 12.92
N PRO A 75 8.75 -5.38 14.21
CA PRO A 75 7.82 -5.47 15.33
C PRO A 75 6.75 -4.36 15.27
N GLY A 76 5.50 -4.73 15.52
CA GLY A 76 4.36 -3.80 15.46
C GLY A 76 3.86 -3.42 14.05
N VAL A 77 4.56 -3.82 12.97
CA VAL A 77 4.16 -3.47 11.58
C VAL A 77 3.89 -4.70 10.73
N THR A 78 4.89 -5.55 10.52
CA THR A 78 4.80 -6.69 9.59
C THR A 78 4.82 -8.04 10.30
N VAL A 79 5.20 -8.05 11.58
CA VAL A 79 5.19 -9.24 12.42
C VAL A 79 3.78 -9.45 12.96
N PRO A 80 3.12 -10.59 12.72
CA PRO A 80 1.84 -10.91 13.32
C PRO A 80 1.92 -10.88 14.85
N ALA A 81 0.88 -10.38 15.54
CA ALA A 81 0.84 -10.36 17.00
C ALA A 81 0.96 -11.77 17.64
N THR A 82 0.70 -12.81 16.87
CA THR A 82 0.83 -14.22 17.29
C THR A 82 2.23 -14.80 17.11
N HIS A 83 3.17 -14.06 16.51
CA HIS A 83 4.54 -14.53 16.38
C HIS A 83 5.22 -14.56 17.76
N PRO A 84 6.03 -15.60 18.06
CA PRO A 84 6.66 -15.77 19.38
C PRO A 84 7.59 -14.61 19.78
N MET A 85 8.04 -13.81 18.81
CA MET A 85 8.87 -12.62 19.05
C MET A 85 8.08 -11.43 19.61
N GLY A 86 6.76 -11.35 19.44
CA GLY A 86 5.93 -10.29 20.03
C GLY A 86 5.79 -10.45 21.54
N LYS A 87 5.51 -11.69 22.00
CA LYS A 87 5.42 -12.02 23.43
C LYS A 87 6.68 -11.73 24.23
N LEU A 88 7.85 -11.76 23.58
CA LEU A 88 9.13 -11.50 24.25
C LEU A 88 9.30 -10.02 24.63
N GLN A 89 8.61 -9.11 23.95
CA GLN A 89 8.63 -7.68 24.25
C GLN A 89 7.65 -7.36 25.36
N ASP A 90 6.42 -7.90 25.29
CA ASP A 90 5.41 -7.73 26.35
C ASP A 90 5.91 -8.26 27.70
N LEU A 91 6.54 -9.45 27.71
CA LEU A 91 7.13 -10.02 28.93
C LEU A 91 8.34 -9.24 29.45
N LYS A 92 9.02 -8.48 28.59
CA LYS A 92 10.16 -7.65 28.99
C LYS A 92 9.69 -6.33 29.59
N GLU A 93 8.62 -5.74 29.05
CA GLU A 93 7.98 -4.55 29.62
C GLU A 93 7.36 -4.87 30.99
N GLU A 94 6.65 -6.00 31.14
CA GLU A 94 6.10 -6.39 32.45
C GLU A 94 7.20 -6.68 33.49
N ALA A 95 8.31 -7.31 33.08
CA ALA A 95 9.44 -7.54 33.98
C ALA A 95 10.18 -6.25 34.39
N GLU A 96 10.25 -5.25 33.53
CA GLU A 96 10.84 -3.94 33.83
C GLU A 96 9.91 -3.04 34.67
N GLU A 97 8.59 -3.27 34.64
CA GLU A 97 7.61 -2.61 35.53
C GLU A 97 7.63 -3.21 36.94
N ASP A 98 7.63 -4.55 37.06
CA ASP A 98 7.70 -5.24 38.36
C ASP A 98 9.00 -4.92 39.15
N GLU A 99 10.12 -4.67 38.46
CA GLU A 99 11.39 -4.32 39.09
C GLU A 99 11.39 -2.88 39.67
N LYS A 100 10.59 -1.96 39.11
CA LYS A 100 10.50 -0.57 39.60
C LYS A 100 9.64 -0.45 40.86
N ASP A 101 8.58 -1.25 40.97
CA ASP A 101 7.67 -1.20 42.13
C ASP A 101 8.30 -1.78 43.41
N ILE A 102 9.29 -2.66 43.29
CA ILE A 102 10.04 -3.21 44.44
C ILE A 102 11.03 -2.19 45.03
N ALA A 103 11.47 -1.19 44.27
CA ALA A 103 12.46 -0.22 44.72
C ALA A 103 11.90 0.93 45.58
N ASP A 104 10.56 1.10 45.66
CA ASP A 104 9.90 2.25 46.33
C ASP A 104 9.36 1.94 47.75
N HIS A 105 9.49 0.71 48.25
CA HIS A 105 8.93 0.30 49.55
C HIS A 105 9.96 -0.10 50.61
N GLY A 106 11.21 0.35 50.47
CA GLY A 106 12.26 0.15 51.47
C GLY A 106 12.67 1.43 52.20
N ASP A 107 11.95 1.80 53.27
CA ASP A 107 12.45 2.62 54.39
C ASP A 107 11.87 2.09 55.72
#